data_AF-A0A0D3IQ49-F1
#
_entry.id   AF-A0A0D3IQ49-F1
#
_cell.length_a   1.000
_cell.length_b   1.000
_cell.length_c   1.000
_cell.angle_alpha   90.00
_cell.angle_beta   90.00
_cell.angle_gamma   90.00
#
_symmetry.space_group_name_H-M   'P 1'
#
loop_
_entity.id
_entity.type
_entity.pdbx_description
1 polymer ?
#
loop_
_entity_poly.entity_id
_entity_poly.type
_entity_poly.pdbx_seq_one_letter_code
_entity_poly.pdbx_strand_id
1 'polypeptide(L)'
;MRTLLLACLASGSGRAQLSALRASSDWDGAHGLLWWALREAPSSAETIHCNVVLAALSDAAEWERALVLLEHMRAAGLPRDGYSFSSAICACARAGQPEAAVETFKAMCADDSVEPSSVAFNTALSAAQRASDP
;
A
#
# COMPACT_ATOMS: atom_id res chain seq x y z
N MET A 1 -24.34 3.46 -10.74
CA MET A 1 -23.48 2.83 -9.70
C MET A 1 -22.31 3.70 -9.26
N ARG A 2 -21.57 4.36 -10.17
CA ARG A 2 -20.46 5.30 -9.80
C ARG A 2 -20.87 6.46 -8.88
N THR A 3 -22.08 6.99 -9.02
CA THR A 3 -22.57 8.15 -8.23
C THR A 3 -23.02 7.81 -6.80
N LEU A 4 -23.40 6.56 -6.53
CA LEU A 4 -23.79 6.13 -5.17
C LEU A 4 -22.56 5.86 -4.30
N LEU A 5 -21.47 5.37 -4.90
CA LEU A 5 -20.17 5.23 -4.23
C LEU A 5 -19.53 6.59 -3.93
N LEU A 6 -19.72 7.59 -4.80
CA LEU A 6 -19.30 8.98 -4.57
C LEU A 6 -19.98 9.62 -3.34
N ALA A 7 -21.27 9.35 -3.13
CA ALA A 7 -21.99 9.83 -1.94
C ALA A 7 -21.55 9.11 -0.65
N CYS A 8 -21.24 7.80 -0.74
CA CYS A 8 -20.70 7.04 0.38
C CYS A 8 -19.28 7.46 0.76
N LEU A 9 -18.43 7.82 -0.22
CA LEU A 9 -17.09 8.36 0.01
C LEU A 9 -17.11 9.72 0.71
N ALA A 10 -18.11 10.56 0.42
CA ALA A 10 -18.22 11.90 0.99
C ALA A 10 -18.90 11.98 2.37
N SER A 11 -19.63 10.93 2.81
CA SER A 11 -20.63 11.10 3.91
C SER A 11 -20.44 10.26 5.17
N GLY A 12 -19.40 9.42 5.30
CA GLY A 12 -19.14 8.83 6.63
C GLY A 12 -18.24 7.61 6.69
N SER A 13 -17.23 7.73 7.56
CA SER A 13 -16.44 6.63 8.15
C SER A 13 -15.73 5.74 7.13
N GLY A 14 -14.46 6.07 6.85
CA GLY A 14 -13.55 5.23 6.06
C GLY A 14 -13.58 3.75 6.47
N ARG A 15 -13.82 3.43 7.76
CA ARG A 15 -13.94 2.05 8.28
C ARG A 15 -15.08 1.23 7.65
N ALA A 16 -16.20 1.85 7.27
CA ALA A 16 -17.34 1.15 6.67
C ALA A 16 -17.11 0.85 5.18
N GLN A 17 -16.44 1.78 4.50
CA GLN A 17 -15.98 1.61 3.12
C GLN A 17 -14.92 0.51 3.03
N LEU A 18 -14.06 0.44 4.05
CA LEU A 18 -13.03 -0.58 4.21
C LEU A 18 -13.60 -1.99 4.38
N SER A 19 -14.66 -2.15 5.19
CA SER A 19 -15.34 -3.44 5.32
C SER A 19 -16.07 -3.87 4.05
N ALA A 20 -16.61 -2.92 3.29
CA ALA A 20 -17.28 -3.18 2.03
C ALA A 20 -16.28 -3.61 0.95
N LEU A 21 -15.15 -2.90 0.84
CA LEU A 21 -14.04 -3.23 -0.06
C LEU A 21 -13.38 -4.57 0.26
N ARG A 22 -13.24 -4.89 1.55
CA ARG A 22 -12.70 -6.19 1.98
C ARG A 22 -13.66 -7.35 1.71
N ALA A 23 -14.96 -7.07 1.62
CA ALA A 23 -15.99 -8.06 1.31
C ALA A 23 -16.20 -8.23 -0.21
N SER A 24 -16.00 -7.19 -1.01
CA SER A 24 -16.00 -7.28 -2.47
C SER A 24 -14.61 -7.65 -2.95
N SER A 25 -14.39 -8.90 -3.38
CA SER A 25 -13.13 -9.35 -4.02
C SER A 25 -12.73 -8.62 -5.32
N ASP A 26 -13.34 -7.47 -5.60
CA ASP A 26 -13.09 -6.58 -6.75
C ASP A 26 -12.03 -5.53 -6.36
N TRP A 27 -10.79 -6.00 -6.26
CA TRP A 27 -9.64 -5.21 -5.84
C TRP A 27 -9.15 -4.25 -6.95
N ASP A 28 -9.42 -4.57 -8.21
CA ASP A 28 -9.10 -3.68 -9.34
C ASP A 28 -10.00 -2.43 -9.35
N GLY A 29 -11.29 -2.60 -9.07
CA GLY A 29 -12.22 -1.49 -8.88
C GLY A 29 -11.85 -0.62 -7.66
N ALA A 30 -11.45 -1.26 -6.55
CA ALA A 30 -10.98 -0.59 -5.33
C ALA A 30 -9.76 0.31 -5.57
N HIS A 31 -8.77 -0.23 -6.30
CA HIS A 31 -7.55 0.46 -6.66
C HIS A 31 -7.85 1.69 -7.53
N GLY A 32 -8.67 1.54 -8.57
CA GLY A 32 -9.04 2.65 -9.45
C GLY A 32 -9.80 3.76 -8.72
N LEU A 33 -10.67 3.39 -7.77
CA LEU A 33 -11.42 4.34 -6.95
C LEU A 33 -10.50 5.12 -6.01
N LEU A 34 -9.54 4.45 -5.35
CA LEU A 34 -8.56 5.12 -4.50
C LEU A 34 -7.69 6.09 -5.30
N TRP A 35 -7.26 5.69 -6.49
CA TRP A 35 -6.40 6.53 -7.32
C TRP A 35 -7.10 7.80 -7.81
N TRP A 36 -8.39 7.67 -8.16
CA TRP A 36 -9.24 8.82 -8.45
C TRP A 36 -9.44 9.70 -7.20
N ALA A 37 -9.70 9.10 -6.04
CA ALA A 37 -9.92 9.83 -4.79
C ALA A 37 -8.66 10.58 -4.31
N LEU A 38 -7.47 9.98 -4.44
CA LEU A 38 -6.18 10.62 -4.13
C LEU A 38 -5.89 11.81 -5.06
N ARG A 39 -6.37 11.78 -6.31
CA ARG A 39 -6.18 12.87 -7.28
C ARG A 39 -7.16 14.02 -7.11
N GLU A 40 -8.41 13.73 -6.79
CA GLU A 40 -9.49 14.74 -6.73
C GLU A 40 -9.74 15.27 -5.32
N ALA A 41 -9.51 14.46 -4.28
CA ALA A 41 -9.83 14.81 -2.88
C ALA A 41 -8.81 14.21 -1.88
N PRO A 42 -7.52 14.63 -1.93
CA PRO A 42 -6.46 14.10 -1.07
C PRO A 42 -6.75 14.28 0.43
N SER A 43 -7.54 15.29 0.81
CA SER A 43 -7.96 15.54 2.21
C SER A 43 -8.91 14.48 2.79
N SER A 44 -9.53 13.65 1.95
CA SER A 44 -10.43 12.56 2.39
C SER A 44 -9.74 11.19 2.42
N ALA A 45 -8.57 11.06 1.80
CA ALA A 45 -7.84 9.81 1.75
C ALA A 45 -6.99 9.63 3.02
N GLU A 46 -7.52 8.89 3.99
CA GLU A 46 -6.75 8.55 5.21
C GLU A 46 -5.75 7.41 4.94
N THR A 47 -4.66 7.35 5.71
CA THR A 47 -3.63 6.29 5.69
C THR A 47 -4.23 4.88 5.69
N ILE A 48 -5.35 4.68 6.38
CA ILE A 48 -6.02 3.38 6.48
C ILE A 48 -6.49 2.87 5.09
N HIS A 49 -6.95 3.74 4.20
CA HIS A 49 -7.37 3.35 2.85
C HIS A 49 -6.19 2.93 1.99
N CYS A 50 -5.07 3.64 2.10
CA CYS A 50 -3.86 3.32 1.36
C CYS A 50 -3.28 1.98 1.83
N ASN A 51 -3.27 1.72 3.14
CA ASN A 51 -2.81 0.46 3.71
C ASN A 51 -3.59 -0.76 3.19
N VAL A 52 -4.90 -0.61 2.96
CA VAL A 52 -5.74 -1.68 2.41
C VAL A 52 -5.38 -1.99 0.97
N VAL A 53 -5.19 -0.95 0.16
CA VAL A 53 -4.77 -1.13 -1.22
C VAL A 53 -3.35 -1.69 -1.29
N LEU A 54 -2.43 -1.25 -0.43
CA LEU A 54 -1.09 -1.84 -0.31
C LEU A 54 -1.14 -3.33 0.05
N ALA A 55 -2.04 -3.75 0.94
CA ALA A 55 -2.23 -5.15 1.27
C ALA A 55 -2.72 -5.96 0.05
N ALA A 56 -3.69 -5.43 -0.70
CA ALA A 56 -4.20 -6.06 -1.92
C ALA A 56 -3.12 -6.15 -3.02
N LEU A 57 -2.35 -5.08 -3.22
CA LEU A 57 -1.23 -5.06 -4.18
C LEU A 57 -0.12 -6.04 -3.78
N SER A 58 0.12 -6.21 -2.47
CA SER A 58 0.99 -7.25 -1.93
C SER A 58 0.49 -8.64 -2.27
N ASP A 59 -0.80 -8.92 -2.13
CA ASP A 59 -1.38 -10.22 -2.48
C ASP A 59 -1.34 -10.49 -3.98
N ALA A 60 -1.50 -9.45 -4.80
CA ALA A 60 -1.39 -9.52 -6.26
C ALA A 60 0.05 -9.51 -6.79
N ALA A 61 1.07 -9.35 -5.92
CA ALA A 61 2.47 -9.16 -6.31
C ALA A 61 2.71 -7.97 -7.27
N GLU A 62 1.85 -6.96 -7.22
CA GLU A 62 1.90 -5.74 -8.03
C GLU A 62 2.84 -4.70 -7.37
N TRP A 63 4.13 -5.03 -7.32
CA TRP A 63 5.14 -4.27 -6.57
C TRP A 63 5.32 -2.82 -7.07
N GLU A 64 5.31 -2.60 -8.39
CA GLU A 64 5.47 -1.26 -8.97
C GLU A 64 4.37 -0.32 -8.48
N ARG A 65 3.12 -0.78 -8.51
CA ARG A 65 1.96 -0.01 -8.03
C ARG A 65 2.03 0.25 -6.54
N ALA A 66 2.52 -0.71 -5.75
CA ALA A 66 2.70 -0.53 -4.31
C ALA A 66 3.72 0.58 -3.99
N LEU A 67 4.81 0.66 -4.74
CA LEU A 67 5.80 1.72 -4.59
C LEU A 67 5.26 3.09 -5.01
N VAL A 68 4.53 3.15 -6.13
CA VAL A 68 3.90 4.40 -6.57
C VAL A 68 2.90 4.90 -5.53
N LEU A 69 2.16 4.00 -4.86
CA LEU A 69 1.21 4.37 -3.81
C LEU A 69 1.93 4.90 -2.57
N LEU A 70 3.07 4.30 -2.17
CA LEU A 70 3.90 4.83 -1.09
C LEU A 70 4.39 6.25 -1.39
N GLU A 71 4.84 6.52 -2.62
CA GLU A 71 5.28 7.85 -3.00
C GLU A 71 4.11 8.84 -3.07
N HIS A 72 2.93 8.41 -3.50
CA HIS A 72 1.72 9.24 -3.43
C HIS A 72 1.33 9.58 -2.00
N MET A 73 1.41 8.63 -1.06
CA MET A 73 1.17 8.93 0.36
C MET A 73 2.13 10.00 0.86
N ARG A 74 3.41 9.92 0.49
CA ARG A 74 4.42 10.93 0.82
C ARG A 74 4.05 12.30 0.22
N ALA A 75 3.74 12.36 -1.06
CA ALA A 75 3.42 13.60 -1.77
C ALA A 75 2.11 14.25 -1.25
N ALA A 76 1.14 13.43 -0.83
CA ALA A 76 -0.10 13.88 -0.23
C ALA A 76 0.04 14.28 1.25
N GLY A 77 1.23 14.13 1.85
CA GLY A 77 1.45 14.39 3.28
C GLY A 77 0.76 13.40 4.21
N LEU A 78 0.37 12.23 3.70
CA LEU A 78 -0.22 11.16 4.50
C LEU A 78 0.87 10.41 5.25
N PRO A 79 0.66 10.13 6.56
CA PRO A 79 1.64 9.36 7.32
C PRO A 79 1.72 7.95 6.73
N ARG A 80 2.93 7.55 6.39
CA ARG A 80 3.27 6.16 6.05
C ARG A 80 3.69 5.50 7.35
N ASP A 81 3.16 4.32 7.63
CA ASP A 81 3.50 3.57 8.83
C ASP A 81 4.34 2.33 8.47
N GLY A 82 4.81 1.62 9.49
CA GLY A 82 5.56 0.38 9.28
C GLY A 82 4.75 -0.67 8.50
N TYR A 83 3.41 -0.60 8.53
CA TYR A 83 2.55 -1.49 7.76
C TYR A 83 2.59 -1.13 6.27
N SER A 84 2.50 0.15 5.89
CA SER A 84 2.59 0.61 4.50
C SER A 84 3.87 0.09 3.83
N PHE A 85 5.01 0.28 4.51
CA PHE A 85 6.31 -0.19 4.01
C PHE A 85 6.41 -1.72 3.99
N SER A 86 5.95 -2.41 5.04
CA SER A 86 5.96 -3.88 5.09
C SER A 86 5.15 -4.48 3.95
N SER A 87 3.98 -3.93 3.63
CA SER A 87 3.14 -4.38 2.52
C SER A 87 3.83 -4.19 1.16
N ALA A 88 4.45 -3.03 0.92
CA ALA A 88 5.19 -2.82 -0.33
C ALA A 88 6.41 -3.77 -0.46
N ILE A 89 7.13 -4.02 0.62
CA ILE A 89 8.23 -4.98 0.68
C ILE A 89 7.74 -6.39 0.41
N CYS A 90 6.59 -6.79 0.99
CA CYS A 90 5.94 -8.07 0.70
C CYS A 90 5.56 -8.20 -0.79
N ALA A 91 5.03 -7.13 -1.39
CA ALA A 91 4.72 -7.11 -2.82
C ALA A 91 5.97 -7.38 -3.67
N CYS A 92 7.07 -6.66 -3.38
CA CYS A 92 8.36 -6.85 -4.04
C CYS A 92 8.90 -8.29 -3.84
N ALA A 93 8.82 -8.81 -2.62
CA ALA A 93 9.27 -10.15 -2.27
C ALA A 93 8.48 -11.27 -2.97
N ARG A 94 7.19 -11.04 -3.24
CA ARG A 94 6.32 -11.99 -3.96
C ARG A 94 6.48 -11.87 -5.48
N ALA A 95 6.78 -10.68 -5.97
CA ALA A 95 7.11 -10.43 -7.37
C ALA A 95 8.51 -10.90 -7.78
N GLY A 96 9.32 -11.39 -6.83
CA GLY A 96 10.70 -11.80 -7.09
C GLY A 96 11.63 -10.61 -7.38
N GLN A 97 11.34 -9.45 -6.79
CA GLN A 97 12.12 -8.21 -6.94
C GLN A 97 12.83 -7.87 -5.62
N PRO A 98 13.92 -8.59 -5.27
CA PRO A 98 14.62 -8.41 -4.00
C PRO A 98 15.33 -7.05 -3.92
N GLU A 99 15.83 -6.50 -5.03
CA GLU A 99 16.49 -5.19 -5.06
C GLU A 99 15.50 -4.10 -4.67
N ALA A 100 14.30 -4.12 -5.26
CA ALA A 100 13.22 -3.20 -4.93
C ALA A 100 12.79 -3.33 -3.46
N ALA A 101 12.73 -4.56 -2.93
CA ALA A 101 12.41 -4.82 -1.53
C ALA A 101 13.45 -4.20 -0.58
N VAL A 102 14.74 -4.35 -0.87
CA VAL A 102 15.84 -3.81 -0.06
C VAL A 102 15.89 -2.29 -0.13
N GLU A 103 15.71 -1.70 -1.31
CA GLU A 103 15.67 -0.23 -1.45
C GLU A 103 14.47 0.37 -0.71
N THR A 104 13.31 -0.30 -0.75
CA THR A 104 12.13 0.12 0.01
C THR A 104 12.36 0.03 1.52
N PHE A 105 13.07 -1.01 1.98
CA PHE A 105 13.46 -1.13 3.40
C PHE A 105 14.44 -0.03 3.82
N LYS A 106 15.42 0.32 2.99
CA LYS A 106 16.32 1.46 3.25
C LYS A 106 15.56 2.77 3.32
N ALA A 107 14.58 2.97 2.43
CA ALA A 107 13.71 4.14 2.45
C ALA A 107 12.87 4.22 3.73
N MET A 108 12.42 3.08 4.27
CA MET A 108 11.76 3.01 5.58
C MET A 108 12.71 3.44 6.71
N CYS A 109 13.95 2.93 6.73
CA CYS A 109 14.94 3.29 7.76
C CYS A 109 15.40 4.75 7.68
N ALA A 110 15.34 5.37 6.51
CA ALA A 110 15.67 6.78 6.32
C ALA A 110 14.50 7.72 6.72
N ASP A 111 13.34 7.17 7.02
CA ASP A 111 12.17 7.92 7.44
C ASP A 111 12.08 7.95 8.97
N ASP A 112 12.45 9.08 9.57
CA ASP A 112 12.43 9.28 11.04
C ASP A 112 11.02 9.10 11.65
N SER A 113 9.97 9.08 10.83
CA SER A 113 8.59 8.90 11.28
C SER A 113 8.15 7.43 11.41
N VAL A 114 8.99 6.47 10.98
CA VAL A 114 8.63 5.05 10.93
C VAL A 114 9.60 4.20 11.73
N GLU A 115 9.09 3.47 12.72
CA GLU A 115 9.89 2.44 13.39
C GLU A 115 10.13 1.26 12.44
N PRO A 116 11.39 0.90 12.17
CA PRO A 116 11.71 -0.21 11.27
C PRO A 116 11.13 -1.52 11.80
N SER A 117 10.18 -2.08 11.07
CA SER A 117 9.57 -3.36 11.43
C SER A 117 10.54 -4.51 11.20
N SER A 118 10.72 -5.36 12.21
CA SER A 118 11.48 -6.61 12.09
C SER A 118 10.86 -7.56 11.06
N VAL A 119 9.55 -7.48 10.84
CA VAL A 119 8.84 -8.22 9.78
C VAL A 119 9.32 -7.74 8.41
N ALA A 120 9.36 -6.43 8.18
CA ALA A 120 9.83 -5.85 6.92
C ALA A 120 11.28 -6.26 6.61
N PHE A 121 12.15 -6.25 7.61
CA PHE A 121 13.54 -6.68 7.47
C PHE A 121 13.64 -8.16 7.07
N ASN A 122 12.96 -9.04 7.81
CA ASN A 122 12.99 -10.47 7.55
C ASN A 122 12.40 -10.80 6.17
N THR A 123 11.32 -10.13 5.77
CA THR A 123 10.72 -10.31 4.44
C THR A 123 11.66 -9.88 3.33
N ALA A 124 12.33 -8.73 3.46
CA ALA A 124 13.33 -8.28 2.48
C ALA A 124 14.52 -9.24 2.41
N LEU A 125 15.01 -9.72 3.55
CA LEU A 125 16.10 -10.69 3.62
C LEU A 125 15.73 -12.03 2.97
N SER A 126 14.55 -12.56 3.28
CA SER A 126 14.03 -13.79 2.65
C SER A 126 13.76 -13.63 1.16
N ALA A 127 13.43 -12.42 0.68
CA ALA A 127 13.36 -12.14 -0.75
C ALA A 127 14.74 -12.18 -1.40
N ALA A 128 15.73 -11.53 -0.79
CA ALA A 128 17.10 -11.49 -1.29
C ALA A 128 17.77 -12.88 -1.30
N GLN A 129 17.55 -13.69 -0.26
CA GLN A 129 18.06 -15.06 -0.22
C GLN A 129 17.50 -15.93 -1.35
N ARG A 130 16.19 -15.83 -1.62
CA ARG A 130 15.54 -16.60 -2.70
C ARG A 130 15.99 -16.22 -4.10
N ALA A 131 16.49 -15.00 -4.29
CA ALA A 131 17.03 -14.56 -5.57
C ALA A 131 18.52 -14.91 -5.74
N SER A 132 19.22 -15.22 -4.64
CA SER A 132 20.63 -15.62 -4.67
C SER A 132 20.84 -17.13 -4.86
N ASP A 133 19.77 -17.93 -4.83
CA ASP A 133 19.79 -19.38 -5.06
C ASP A 133 19.21 -19.65 -6.47
N PRO A 134 20.06 -19.93 -7.49
CA PRO A 134 19.65 -20.09 -8.90
C PRO A 134 19.02 -21.44 -9.24
#